data_AF-T0ZIE6-F1
#
_entry.id   AF-T0ZIE6-F1
#
_cell.length_a   1.000
_cell.length_b   1.000
_cell.length_c   1.000
_cell.angle_alpha   90.00
_cell.angle_beta   90.00
_cell.angle_gamma   90.00
#
_symmetry.space_group_name_H-M   'P 1'
#
loop_
_entity.id
_entity.type
_entity.pdbx_description
1 polymer ?
#
loop_
_entity_poly.entity_id
_entity_poly.type
_entity_poly.pdbx_seq_one_letter_code
_entity_poly.pdbx_strand_id
1 'polypeptide(L)'
;MYHQFMELAGVDITREAMEIGPTCHYIMGGVKVDADTAATAVPGLFAAGEVAGGMHGANRLGGNSLSDLVVFGRRAGMGAAEYIEGGQVATDFNTAEAEEAIAEALAPFERDGGESPYDVHRDLQEMMQTNVGIIRTGSEIADAIEQLETFTER
;
A
#
# COMPACT_ATOMS: atom_id res chain seq x y z
N MET A 1 -13.87 22.11 3.32
CA MET A 1 -12.72 22.91 2.83
C MET A 1 -12.49 24.12 3.73
N TYR A 2 -13.18 25.27 3.59
CA TYR A 2 -12.91 26.48 4.42
C TYR A 2 -12.77 26.21 5.93
N HIS A 3 -13.78 25.58 6.54
CA HIS A 3 -13.74 25.22 7.96
C HIS A 3 -12.55 24.33 8.35
N GLN A 4 -12.16 23.37 7.49
CA GLN A 4 -11.01 22.49 7.78
C GLN A 4 -9.70 23.27 7.78
N PHE A 5 -9.51 24.18 6.82
CA PHE A 5 -8.30 25.00 6.77
C PHE A 5 -8.23 26.00 7.91
N MET A 6 -9.35 26.60 8.28
CA MET A 6 -9.39 27.53 9.42
C MET A 6 -9.08 26.81 10.74
N GLU A 7 -9.72 25.68 11.00
CA GLU A 7 -9.61 25.00 12.31
C GLU A 7 -8.37 24.10 12.43
N LEU A 8 -7.95 23.43 11.36
CA LEU A 8 -6.88 22.43 11.42
C LEU A 8 -5.52 22.98 10.98
N ALA A 9 -5.51 23.97 10.08
CA ALA A 9 -4.28 24.56 9.55
C ALA A 9 -4.07 26.01 10.01
N GLY A 10 -5.07 26.65 10.64
CA GLY A 10 -5.00 28.05 11.06
C GLY A 10 -4.93 29.04 9.89
N VAL A 11 -5.38 28.64 8.69
CA VAL A 11 -5.28 29.43 7.46
C VAL A 11 -6.66 29.91 7.01
N ASP A 12 -6.84 31.23 6.91
CA ASP A 12 -8.00 31.83 6.25
C ASP A 12 -7.77 31.89 4.74
N ILE A 13 -8.21 30.85 4.04
CA ILE A 13 -8.10 30.74 2.57
C ILE A 13 -8.93 31.79 1.80
N THR A 14 -9.76 32.61 2.47
CA THR A 14 -10.45 33.75 1.84
C THR A 14 -9.61 35.02 1.85
N ARG A 15 -8.56 35.06 2.69
CA ARG A 15 -7.70 36.23 2.90
C ARG A 15 -6.27 36.00 2.43
N GLU A 16 -5.77 34.78 2.56
CA GLU A 16 -4.39 34.42 2.29
C GLU A 16 -4.31 33.22 1.36
N ALA A 17 -3.22 33.15 0.58
CA ALA A 17 -3.02 32.06 -0.36
C ALA A 17 -2.65 30.77 0.37
N MET A 18 -3.15 29.64 -0.15
CA MET A 18 -2.84 28.32 0.39
C MET A 18 -1.54 27.80 -0.23
N GLU A 19 -0.60 27.36 0.62
CA GLU A 19 0.56 26.60 0.18
C GLU A 19 0.13 25.18 -0.20
N ILE A 20 0.47 24.77 -1.43
CA ILE A 20 0.15 23.45 -1.96
C ILE A 20 1.37 22.83 -2.61
N GLY A 21 1.46 21.52 -2.54
CA GLY A 21 2.44 20.72 -3.26
C GLY A 21 1.81 19.42 -3.73
N PRO A 22 2.27 18.85 -4.84
CA PRO A 22 1.89 17.48 -5.20
C PRO A 22 2.34 16.50 -4.12
N THR A 23 1.50 15.50 -3.83
CA THR A 23 1.79 14.46 -2.84
C THR A 23 1.31 13.11 -3.38
N CYS A 24 1.96 12.02 -2.95
CA CYS A 24 1.47 10.67 -3.24
C CYS A 24 0.00 10.55 -2.78
N HIS A 25 -0.85 10.00 -3.65
CA HIS A 25 -2.30 10.01 -3.42
C HIS A 25 -2.97 8.64 -3.56
N TYR A 26 -2.52 7.82 -4.51
CA TYR A 26 -3.12 6.51 -4.77
C TYR A 26 -2.08 5.53 -5.30
N ILE A 27 -2.16 4.28 -4.86
CA ILE A 27 -1.31 3.18 -5.33
C ILE A 27 -2.08 2.37 -6.38
N MET A 28 -1.69 2.50 -7.66
CA MET A 28 -2.28 1.69 -8.75
C MET A 28 -1.68 0.28 -8.82
N GLY A 29 -0.48 0.09 -8.29
CA GLY A 29 0.16 -1.21 -8.14
C GLY A 29 -0.51 -2.02 -7.03
N GLY A 30 0.01 -3.22 -6.76
CA GLY A 30 -0.50 -4.06 -5.68
C GLY A 30 -0.46 -5.55 -6.05
N VAL A 31 -1.20 -6.33 -5.28
CA VAL A 31 -1.33 -7.77 -5.50
C VAL A 31 -1.99 -8.01 -6.85
N LYS A 32 -1.34 -8.78 -7.72
CA LYS A 32 -1.91 -9.16 -9.02
C LYS A 32 -3.06 -10.14 -8.80
N VAL A 33 -4.21 -9.82 -9.40
CA VAL A 33 -5.42 -10.64 -9.31
C VAL A 33 -5.98 -10.97 -10.68
N ASP A 34 -6.74 -12.05 -10.76
CA ASP A 34 -7.64 -12.33 -11.86
C ASP A 34 -8.78 -11.29 -11.90
N ALA A 35 -9.12 -10.78 -13.09
CA ALA A 35 -10.02 -9.64 -13.22
C ALA A 35 -11.49 -9.98 -12.88
N ASP A 36 -11.89 -11.24 -13.04
CA ASP A 36 -13.27 -11.67 -12.85
C ASP A 36 -13.53 -12.22 -11.46
N THR A 37 -12.57 -12.97 -10.93
CA THR A 37 -12.69 -13.65 -9.63
C THR A 37 -11.99 -12.91 -8.48
N ALA A 38 -11.08 -11.98 -8.80
CA ALA A 38 -10.17 -11.34 -7.85
C ALA A 38 -9.24 -12.31 -7.09
N ALA A 39 -9.09 -13.53 -7.59
CA ALA A 39 -8.16 -14.53 -7.06
C ALA A 39 -6.71 -14.13 -7.35
N THR A 40 -5.81 -14.37 -6.40
CA THR A 40 -4.37 -14.18 -6.60
C THR A 40 -3.72 -15.45 -7.18
N ALA A 41 -2.41 -15.40 -7.42
CA ALA A 41 -1.64 -16.60 -7.77
C ALA A 41 -1.49 -17.59 -6.59
N VAL A 42 -1.79 -17.17 -5.35
CA VAL A 42 -1.79 -18.02 -4.17
C VAL A 42 -3.20 -18.62 -4.00
N PRO A 43 -3.36 -19.95 -4.08
CA PRO A 43 -4.67 -20.59 -3.96
C PRO A 43 -5.37 -20.22 -2.65
N GLY A 44 -6.64 -19.83 -2.74
CA GLY A 44 -7.46 -19.42 -1.58
C GLY A 44 -7.21 -17.98 -1.10
N LEU A 45 -6.27 -17.25 -1.69
CA LEU A 45 -6.04 -15.84 -1.40
C LEU A 45 -6.68 -14.95 -2.47
N PHE A 46 -7.47 -13.98 -2.02
CA PHE A 46 -8.16 -12.98 -2.85
C PHE A 46 -7.79 -11.58 -2.37
N ALA A 47 -7.79 -10.60 -3.28
CA ALA A 47 -7.50 -9.22 -2.95
C ALA A 47 -8.43 -8.25 -3.71
N ALA A 48 -8.86 -7.17 -3.06
CA ALA A 48 -9.74 -6.17 -3.66
C ALA A 48 -9.50 -4.78 -3.08
N GLY A 49 -9.85 -3.74 -3.84
CA GLY A 49 -9.58 -2.35 -3.51
C GLY A 49 -8.14 -1.93 -3.83
N GLU A 50 -7.65 -0.89 -3.14
CA GLU A 50 -6.34 -0.28 -3.45
C GLU A 50 -5.15 -1.23 -3.25
N VAL A 51 -5.30 -2.31 -2.48
CA VAL A 51 -4.26 -3.35 -2.33
C VAL A 51 -4.10 -4.22 -3.59
N ALA A 52 -5.12 -4.27 -4.46
CA ALA A 52 -5.10 -5.05 -5.69
C ALA A 52 -4.63 -4.22 -6.89
N GLY A 53 -3.74 -4.79 -7.68
CA GLY A 53 -3.16 -4.13 -8.86
C GLY A 53 -3.87 -4.49 -10.17
N GLY A 54 -3.61 -3.68 -11.21
CA GLY A 54 -3.91 -3.99 -12.61
C GLY A 54 -5.15 -3.30 -13.20
N MET A 55 -6.19 -3.07 -12.40
CA MET A 55 -7.46 -2.50 -12.89
C MET A 55 -7.35 -1.03 -13.33
N HIS A 56 -6.44 -0.27 -12.73
CA HIS A 56 -6.24 1.16 -13.00
C HIS A 56 -5.13 1.43 -14.03
N GLY A 57 -4.44 0.38 -14.50
CA GLY A 57 -3.24 0.52 -15.32
C GLY A 57 -2.19 1.44 -14.68
N ALA A 58 -1.67 2.39 -15.45
CA ALA A 58 -0.67 3.33 -14.97
C ALA A 58 -1.27 4.60 -14.31
N ASN A 59 -2.58 4.85 -14.42
CA ASN A 59 -3.19 6.07 -13.91
C ASN A 59 -4.70 5.91 -13.65
N ARG A 60 -5.10 6.06 -12.39
CA ARG A 60 -6.48 5.88 -11.94
C ARG A 60 -7.35 7.11 -12.24
N LEU A 61 -8.46 6.91 -12.94
CA LEU A 61 -9.45 7.98 -13.18
C LEU A 61 -10.12 8.49 -11.89
N GLY A 62 -10.32 9.80 -11.82
CA GLY A 62 -11.02 10.48 -10.71
C GLY A 62 -12.38 9.86 -10.40
N GLY A 63 -12.62 9.52 -9.13
CA GLY A 63 -13.88 8.93 -8.66
C GLY A 63 -13.96 7.40 -8.77
N ASN A 64 -13.02 6.74 -9.46
CA ASN A 64 -13.08 5.28 -9.61
C ASN A 64 -12.66 4.49 -8.36
N SER A 65 -11.88 5.08 -7.45
CA SER A 65 -11.37 4.35 -6.29
C SER A 65 -12.47 3.85 -5.34
N LEU A 66 -13.52 4.64 -5.09
CA LEU A 66 -14.64 4.19 -4.26
C LEU A 66 -15.52 3.16 -4.98
N SER A 67 -15.70 3.33 -6.29
CA SER A 67 -16.43 2.36 -7.11
C SER A 67 -15.71 1.02 -7.18
N ASP A 68 -14.37 1.04 -7.26
CA ASP A 68 -13.51 -0.12 -7.19
C ASP A 68 -13.78 -0.93 -5.91
N LEU A 69 -13.74 -0.29 -4.73
CA LEU A 69 -14.00 -0.95 -3.45
C LEU A 69 -15.30 -1.78 -3.47
N VAL A 70 -16.38 -1.19 -3.99
CA VAL A 70 -17.71 -1.84 -4.00
C VAL A 70 -17.78 -2.94 -5.06
N VAL A 71 -17.26 -2.69 -6.26
CA VAL A 71 -17.36 -3.63 -7.39
C VAL A 71 -16.42 -4.82 -7.17
N PHE A 72 -15.15 -4.57 -6.92
CA PHE A 72 -14.16 -5.63 -6.78
C PHE A 72 -14.22 -6.29 -5.40
N GLY A 73 -14.65 -5.57 -4.36
CA GLY A 73 -14.98 -6.20 -3.07
C GLY A 73 -16.10 -7.23 -3.22
N ARG A 74 -17.15 -6.92 -3.99
CA ARG A 74 -18.20 -7.89 -4.31
C ARG A 74 -17.68 -9.06 -5.15
N ARG A 75 -16.86 -8.80 -6.17
CA ARG A 75 -16.27 -9.86 -7.00
C ARG A 75 -15.39 -10.80 -6.18
N ALA A 76 -14.51 -10.28 -5.34
CA ALA A 76 -13.68 -11.07 -4.44
C ALA A 76 -14.52 -11.91 -3.48
N GLY A 77 -15.59 -11.35 -2.91
CA GLY A 77 -16.52 -12.10 -2.08
C GLY A 77 -17.21 -13.25 -2.81
N MET A 78 -17.65 -13.02 -4.06
CA MET A 78 -18.25 -14.07 -4.90
C MET A 78 -17.21 -15.13 -5.30
N GLY A 79 -16.02 -14.72 -5.74
CA GLY A 79 -14.94 -15.63 -6.12
C GLY A 79 -14.47 -16.50 -4.95
N ALA A 80 -14.36 -15.93 -3.74
CA ALA A 80 -14.04 -16.68 -2.54
C ALA A 80 -15.14 -17.69 -2.16
N ALA A 81 -16.42 -17.31 -2.30
CA ALA A 81 -17.54 -18.21 -2.06
C ALA A 81 -17.54 -19.40 -3.06
N GLU A 82 -17.40 -19.11 -4.35
CA GLU A 82 -17.32 -20.13 -5.40
C GLU A 82 -16.12 -21.07 -5.21
N TYR A 83 -14.97 -20.53 -4.79
CA TYR A 83 -13.77 -21.32 -4.48
C TYR A 83 -14.02 -22.34 -3.36
N ILE A 84 -14.65 -21.92 -2.28
CA ILE A 84 -14.99 -22.79 -1.13
C ILE A 84 -16.07 -23.82 -1.52
N GLU A 85 -17.13 -23.39 -2.22
CA GLU A 85 -18.20 -24.27 -2.70
C GLU A 85 -17.69 -25.33 -3.70
N GLY A 86 -16.65 -25.00 -4.47
CA GLY A 86 -15.93 -25.92 -5.35
C GLY A 86 -15.14 -27.01 -4.62
N GLY A 87 -15.17 -27.05 -3.29
CA GLY A 87 -14.47 -28.04 -2.46
C GLY A 87 -12.97 -27.79 -2.32
N GLN A 88 -12.50 -26.61 -2.73
CA GLN A 88 -11.12 -26.19 -2.53
C GLN A 88 -11.01 -25.51 -1.17
N VAL A 89 -10.53 -26.25 -0.18
CA VAL A 89 -10.24 -25.73 1.17
C VAL A 89 -8.80 -26.10 1.49
N ALA A 90 -8.01 -25.13 1.98
CA ALA A 90 -6.69 -25.43 2.50
C ALA A 90 -6.84 -26.37 3.70
N THR A 91 -6.35 -27.60 3.57
CA THR A 91 -6.61 -28.67 4.55
C THR A 91 -5.63 -28.71 5.70
N ASP A 92 -4.42 -28.16 5.52
CA ASP A 92 -3.36 -28.23 6.53
C ASP A 92 -2.87 -26.82 6.90
N PHE A 93 -3.20 -26.40 8.13
CA PHE A 93 -2.68 -25.17 8.72
C PHE A 93 -1.42 -25.48 9.52
N ASN A 94 -0.29 -24.91 9.13
CA ASN A 94 0.95 -25.03 9.89
C ASN A 94 1.01 -23.94 10.97
N THR A 95 0.77 -24.34 12.22
CA THR A 95 0.80 -23.41 13.35
C THR A 95 2.20 -22.84 13.59
N ALA A 96 3.26 -23.62 13.36
CA ALA A 96 4.62 -23.16 13.56
C ALA A 96 5.02 -22.06 12.55
N GLU A 97 4.61 -22.19 11.29
CA GLU A 97 4.82 -21.13 10.28
C GLU A 97 4.06 -19.84 10.65
N ALA A 98 2.83 -19.97 11.16
CA ALA A 98 2.07 -18.82 11.62
C ALA A 98 2.71 -18.13 12.84
N GLU A 99 3.23 -18.91 13.79
CA GLU A 99 3.96 -18.41 14.96
C GLU A 99 5.26 -17.70 14.55
N GLU A 100 5.99 -18.24 13.57
CA GLU A 100 7.20 -17.60 13.01
C GLU A 100 6.88 -16.26 12.36
N ALA A 101 5.85 -16.20 11.51
CA ALA A 101 5.43 -14.94 10.88
C ALA A 101 4.95 -13.89 11.90
N ILE A 102 4.28 -14.33 12.98
CA ILE A 102 3.89 -13.43 14.08
C ILE A 102 5.13 -12.92 14.81
N ALA A 103 6.09 -13.80 15.12
CA ALA A 103 7.33 -13.41 15.79
C ALA A 103 8.13 -12.41 14.94
N GLU A 104 8.24 -12.62 13.63
CA GLU A 104 8.90 -11.68 12.70
C GLU A 104 8.20 -10.32 12.70
N ALA A 105 6.86 -10.29 12.58
CA ALA A 105 6.10 -9.04 12.56
C ALA A 105 6.19 -8.26 13.88
N LEU A 106 6.35 -8.96 15.01
CA LEU A 106 6.43 -8.35 16.34
C LEU A 106 7.86 -8.03 16.79
N ALA A 107 8.88 -8.64 16.17
CA ALA A 107 10.28 -8.44 16.53
C ALA A 107 10.71 -6.96 16.66
N PRO A 108 10.24 -6.02 15.82
CA PRO A 108 10.57 -4.60 15.98
C PRO A 108 10.14 -3.98 17.32
N PHE A 109 9.09 -4.51 17.96
CA PHE A 109 8.56 -4.02 19.24
C PHE A 109 9.25 -4.63 20.46
N GLU A 110 9.99 -5.72 20.27
CA GLU A 110 10.71 -6.44 21.33
C GLU A 110 12.19 -6.04 21.42
N ARG A 111 12.68 -5.20 20.49
CA ARG A 111 14.07 -4.75 20.49
C ARG A 111 14.37 -3.82 21.66
N ASP A 112 15.49 -4.04 22.32
CA ASP A 112 16.07 -3.11 23.30
C ASP A 112 17.21 -2.31 22.66
N GLY A 113 16.92 -1.07 22.26
CA GLY A 113 17.90 -0.15 21.66
C GLY A 113 18.01 -0.26 20.12
N GLY A 114 19.09 0.27 19.57
CA GLY A 114 19.27 0.43 18.12
C GLY A 114 18.79 1.80 17.61
N GLU A 115 18.72 1.93 16.29
CA GLU A 115 18.21 3.14 15.64
C GLU A 115 16.69 3.28 15.85
N SER A 116 16.22 4.53 15.94
CA SER A 116 14.79 4.81 16.05
C SER A 116 14.07 4.43 14.76
N PRO A 117 13.00 3.62 14.81
CA PRO A 117 12.18 3.30 13.63
C PRO A 117 11.60 4.54 12.95
N TYR A 118 11.38 5.62 13.70
CA TYR A 118 10.91 6.89 13.14
C TYR A 118 11.98 7.60 12.31
N ASP A 119 13.25 7.46 12.68
CA ASP A 119 14.35 8.02 11.89
C ASP A 119 14.51 7.22 10.59
N VAL A 120 14.49 5.90 10.66
CA VAL A 120 14.50 5.02 9.47
C VAL A 120 13.32 5.33 8.54
N HIS A 121 12.11 5.49 9.11
CA HIS A 121 10.92 5.83 8.33
C HIS A 121 11.02 7.21 7.67
N ARG A 122 11.49 8.24 8.38
CA ARG A 122 11.70 9.58 7.81
C ARG A 122 12.71 9.52 6.66
N ASP A 123 13.85 8.88 6.88
CA ASP A 123 14.91 8.79 5.88
C ASP A 123 14.42 8.04 4.63
N LEU A 124 13.62 6.98 4.80
CA LEU A 124 12.98 6.25 3.69
C LEU A 124 12.01 7.16 2.92
N GLN A 125 11.17 7.92 3.63
CA GLN A 125 10.24 8.87 3.01
C GLN A 125 10.98 9.94 2.20
N GLU A 126 12.04 10.52 2.76
CA GLU A 126 12.86 11.55 2.11
C GLU A 126 13.54 11.00 0.85
N MET A 127 14.14 9.80 0.93
CA MET A 127 14.77 9.13 -0.19
C MET A 127 13.76 8.84 -1.31
N MET A 128 12.60 8.27 -0.97
CA MET A 128 11.55 7.96 -1.95
C MET A 128 10.96 9.22 -2.58
N GLN A 129 10.74 10.28 -1.80
CA GLN A 129 10.23 11.55 -2.31
C GLN A 129 11.22 12.22 -3.29
N THR A 130 12.51 12.13 -2.98
CA THR A 130 13.58 12.73 -3.80
C THR A 130 13.76 11.97 -5.11
N ASN A 131 13.85 10.63 -5.04
CA ASN A 131 14.29 9.83 -6.19
C ASN A 131 13.13 9.18 -6.96
N VAL A 132 11.97 9.01 -6.33
CA VAL A 132 10.83 8.24 -6.87
C VAL A 132 9.55 9.10 -6.90
N GLY A 133 9.70 10.43 -6.90
CA GLY A 133 8.63 11.41 -7.00
C GLY A 133 7.95 11.48 -8.38
N ILE A 134 7.47 12.67 -8.77
CA ILE A 134 6.73 12.86 -10.03
C ILE A 134 7.65 12.76 -11.25
N ILE A 135 8.80 13.43 -11.19
CA ILE A 135 9.82 13.42 -12.23
C ILE A 135 10.88 12.42 -11.80
N ARG A 136 11.27 11.54 -12.71
CA ARG A 136 12.19 10.45 -12.43
C ARG A 136 13.20 10.32 -13.55
N THR A 137 14.47 10.18 -13.20
CA THR A 137 15.54 9.84 -14.14
C THR A 137 16.08 8.44 -13.86
N GLY A 138 16.72 7.83 -14.85
CA GLY A 138 17.26 6.46 -14.71
C GLY A 138 18.33 6.35 -13.62
N SER A 139 19.17 7.38 -13.45
CA SER A 139 20.20 7.41 -12.40
C SER A 139 19.59 7.49 -11.02
N GLU A 140 18.63 8.40 -10.79
CA GLU A 140 17.97 8.54 -9.48
C GLU A 140 17.25 7.25 -9.06
N ILE A 141 16.63 6.54 -10.02
CA ILE A 141 15.99 5.25 -9.73
C ILE A 141 17.03 4.17 -9.39
N ALA A 142 18.17 4.13 -10.09
CA ALA A 142 19.24 3.19 -9.76
C ALA A 142 19.79 3.45 -8.34
N ASP A 143 20.05 4.72 -8.01
CA ASP A 143 20.53 5.14 -6.70
C ASP A 143 19.50 4.83 -5.59
N ALA A 144 18.20 4.96 -5.87
CA ALA A 144 17.15 4.59 -4.93
C ALA A 144 17.12 3.08 -4.63
N ILE A 145 17.34 2.25 -5.66
CA ILE A 145 17.39 0.78 -5.49
C ILE A 145 18.57 0.39 -4.59
N GLU A 146 19.75 0.95 -4.82
CA GLU A 146 20.93 0.69 -3.98
C GLU A 146 20.69 1.14 -2.53
N GLN A 147 20.11 2.32 -2.33
CA GLN A 147 19.78 2.80 -0.98
C GLN A 147 18.76 1.93 -0.27
N LEU A 148 17.74 1.40 -0.96
CA LEU A 148 16.73 0.51 -0.36
C LEU A 148 17.35 -0.77 0.23
N GLU A 149 18.42 -1.29 -0.37
CA GLU A 149 19.15 -2.44 0.19
C GLU A 149 19.70 -2.11 1.58
N THR A 150 20.26 -0.90 1.76
CA THR A 150 20.79 -0.45 3.06
C THR A 150 19.72 -0.27 4.14
N PHE A 151 18.48 0.06 3.76
CA PHE A 151 17.37 0.19 4.71
C PHE A 151 16.95 -1.14 5.34
N THR A 152 17.18 -2.26 4.64
CA THR A 152 16.85 -3.60 5.15
C THR A 152 17.78 -4.00 6.32
N GLU A 153 18.95 -3.36 6.42
CA GLU A 153 19.96 -3.64 7.45
C GLU A 153 19.84 -2.73 8.69
N ARG A 154 18.95 -1.73 8.68
CA ARG A 154 18.76 -0.71 9.75
C ARG A 154 17.62 -1.06 10.70
#